data_AF-A0A972L2Q6-F1
#
_entry.id   AF-A0A972L2Q6-F1
#
_cell.length_a   1.000
_cell.length_b   1.000
_cell.length_c   1.000
_cell.angle_alpha   90.00
_cell.angle_beta   90.00
_cell.angle_gamma   90.00
#
_symmetry.space_group_name_H-M   'P 1'
#
loop_
_entity.id
_entity.type
_entity.pdbx_description
1 polymer ?
#
loop_
_entity_poly.entity_id
_entity_poly.type
_entity_poly.pdbx_seq_one_letter_code
_entity_poly.pdbx_strand_id
1 'polypeptide(L)'
;MKLLKMFVASTIIASISFLASACQTAATESCEQQDMNEILNCGSEKNVEVCCETGAACVYKYNGQEYPDTDEGLSDLADALGCTYKSSLVDDEQKELIIKNLIALKDRARYVLR
;
A
#
# COMPACT_ATOMS: atom_id res chain seq x y z
N MET A 1 7.93 63.44 31.12
CA MET A 1 7.01 62.43 30.56
C MET A 1 7.60 61.04 30.76
N LYS A 2 7.44 60.51 31.98
CA LYS A 2 7.56 59.09 32.35
C LYS A 2 6.12 58.59 32.48
N LEU A 3 5.86 57.30 32.23
CA LEU A 3 4.55 56.60 32.31
C LEU A 3 3.88 56.31 30.96
N LEU A 4 4.54 55.58 30.07
CA LEU A 4 3.84 54.73 29.10
C LEU A 4 4.71 53.53 28.69
N LYS A 5 5.26 52.84 29.71
CA LYS A 5 5.60 51.43 29.59
C LYS A 5 4.43 50.66 30.18
N MET A 6 4.07 49.57 29.51
CA MET A 6 3.14 48.53 29.97
C MET A 6 1.69 48.98 30.15
N PHE A 7 0.82 48.57 29.24
CA PHE A 7 -0.44 47.91 29.58
C PHE A 7 -1.13 47.41 28.29
N VAL A 8 -1.67 46.19 28.35
CA VAL A 8 -2.67 45.60 27.43
C VAL A 8 -2.07 45.10 26.10
N ALA A 9 -1.53 43.89 25.97
CA ALA A 9 -2.21 42.59 26.06
C ALA A 9 -3.48 42.50 25.20
N SER A 10 -3.48 41.60 24.21
CA SER A 10 -4.62 41.19 23.39
C SER A 10 -5.23 42.26 22.49
N THR A 11 -5.01 42.13 21.18
CA THR A 11 -6.06 41.99 20.16
C THR A 11 -5.48 42.19 18.75
N ILE A 12 -4.77 41.20 18.22
CA ILE A 12 -4.86 40.88 16.78
C ILE A 12 -4.89 39.37 16.65
N ILE A 13 -6.03 38.82 17.07
CA ILE A 13 -6.60 37.61 16.48
C ILE A 13 -6.91 38.02 15.04
N ALA A 14 -5.97 37.79 14.13
CA ALA A 14 -6.23 37.91 12.71
C ALA A 14 -5.71 36.65 12.04
N SER A 15 -6.66 36.00 11.35
CA SER A 15 -6.41 35.05 10.27
C SER A 15 -5.69 33.75 10.64
N ILE A 16 -6.33 32.94 11.49
CA ILE A 16 -6.38 31.50 11.19
C ILE A 16 -7.85 31.15 11.02
N SER A 17 -8.35 31.48 9.83
CA SER A 17 -9.58 30.90 9.29
C SER A 17 -9.30 29.46 8.88
N PHE A 18 -9.02 28.56 9.83
CA PHE A 18 -9.37 27.16 9.59
C PHE A 18 -10.84 27.04 9.96
N LEU A 19 -11.64 27.33 8.93
CA LEU A 19 -13.01 26.88 8.81
C LEU A 19 -13.11 25.49 9.39
N ALA A 20 -14.10 25.31 10.25
CA ALA A 20 -14.69 24.03 10.53
C ALA A 20 -14.95 23.31 9.21
N SER A 21 -14.03 22.44 8.78
CA SER A 21 -14.41 21.32 7.96
C SER A 21 -15.18 20.42 8.90
N ALA A 22 -16.50 20.55 8.82
CA ALA A 22 -17.44 19.57 9.32
C ALA A 22 -16.83 18.18 9.18
N CYS A 23 -16.85 17.45 10.30
CA CYS A 23 -16.66 16.01 10.38
C CYS A 23 -17.47 15.33 9.26
N GLN A 24 -16.84 15.18 8.10
CA GLN A 24 -17.24 14.18 7.13
C GLN A 24 -16.53 12.95 7.62
N THR A 25 -17.29 11.91 7.91
CA THR A 25 -16.75 10.55 8.03
C THR A 25 -16.22 10.16 6.66
N ALA A 26 -15.11 10.76 6.24
CA ALA A 26 -14.27 10.24 5.18
C ALA A 26 -13.83 8.86 5.65
N ALA A 27 -13.86 7.86 4.77
CA ALA A 27 -13.21 6.60 5.05
C ALA A 27 -11.82 6.95 5.59
N THR A 28 -11.47 6.44 6.77
CA THR A 28 -10.16 6.69 7.37
C THR A 28 -9.12 6.13 6.41
N GLU A 29 -8.52 7.01 5.62
CA GLU A 29 -7.37 6.73 4.77
C GLU A 29 -6.16 6.64 5.71
N SER A 30 -5.59 5.44 5.79
CA SER A 30 -4.38 5.19 6.56
C SER A 30 -3.22 5.07 5.57
N CYS A 31 -2.30 6.03 5.62
CA CYS A 31 -1.09 6.02 4.80
C CYS A 31 0.11 5.59 5.65
N GLU A 32 0.84 4.57 5.20
CA GLU A 32 2.03 4.05 5.87
C GLU A 32 3.17 3.88 4.86
N GLN A 33 4.42 3.87 5.33
CA GLN A 33 5.54 3.48 4.48
C GLN A 33 5.70 1.96 4.51
N GLN A 34 5.73 1.35 3.34
CA GLN A 34 5.90 -0.08 3.18
C GLN A 34 7.18 -0.38 2.38
N ASP A 35 7.96 -1.36 2.84
CA ASP A 35 9.08 -1.90 2.07
C ASP A 35 8.55 -2.83 0.98
N MET A 36 8.83 -2.48 -0.28
CA MET A 36 8.38 -3.25 -1.43
C MET A 36 9.08 -4.57 -1.59
N ASN A 37 10.14 -4.91 -0.84
CA ASN A 37 10.69 -6.27 -0.90
C ASN A 37 9.72 -7.35 -0.40
N GLU A 38 8.66 -6.97 0.33
CA GLU A 38 7.59 -7.87 0.73
C GLU A 38 6.79 -8.37 -0.50
N ILE A 39 6.48 -7.46 -1.43
CA ILE A 39 5.56 -7.67 -2.56
C ILE A 39 6.30 -7.77 -3.91
N LEU A 40 7.46 -7.15 -4.04
CA LEU A 40 8.28 -7.04 -5.24
C LEU A 40 9.69 -7.56 -4.96
N ASN A 41 10.43 -7.90 -6.00
CA ASN A 41 11.85 -8.27 -5.91
C ASN A 41 12.69 -7.07 -6.34
N CYS A 42 13.08 -6.23 -5.37
CA CYS A 42 13.81 -4.99 -5.60
C CYS A 42 15.33 -5.09 -5.34
N GLY A 43 15.80 -6.17 -4.71
CA GLY A 43 17.21 -6.41 -4.41
C GLY A 43 17.85 -5.42 -3.40
N SER A 44 17.10 -4.42 -2.96
CA SER A 44 17.48 -3.36 -2.02
C SER A 44 16.20 -2.79 -1.40
N GLU A 45 16.27 -2.23 -0.19
CA GLU A 45 15.12 -1.61 0.48
C GLU A 45 14.50 -0.50 -0.39
N LYS A 46 13.20 -0.63 -0.68
CA LYS A 46 12.44 0.33 -1.49
C LYS A 46 11.15 0.66 -0.76
N ASN A 47 11.15 1.77 -0.04
CA ASN A 47 9.97 2.23 0.68
C ASN A 47 9.09 3.11 -0.22
N VAL A 48 7.80 2.78 -0.27
CA VAL A 48 6.75 3.59 -0.90
C VAL A 48 5.63 3.83 0.08
N GLU A 49 4.93 4.94 -0.13
CA GLU A 49 3.75 5.29 0.65
C GLU A 49 2.58 4.46 0.14
N VAL A 50 1.96 3.65 0.99
CA VAL A 50 0.72 2.94 0.70
C VAL A 50 -0.41 3.59 1.47
N CYS A 51 -1.46 3.99 0.76
CA CYS A 51 -2.66 4.58 1.34
C CYS A 51 -3.82 3.64 1.14
N CYS A 52 -4.43 3.20 2.24
CA CYS A 52 -5.58 2.30 2.24
C CYS A 52 -6.80 3.00 2.83
N GLU A 53 -7.89 3.07 2.08
CA GLU A 53 -9.18 3.48 2.62
C GLU A 53 -9.87 2.29 3.30
N THR A 54 -10.53 2.56 4.42
CA THR A 54 -11.25 1.51 5.17
C THR A 54 -12.35 0.87 4.32
N GLY A 55 -12.16 -0.39 3.92
CA GLY A 55 -13.11 -1.14 3.10
C GLY A 55 -12.94 -1.00 1.58
N ALA A 56 -11.85 -0.38 1.11
CA ALA A 56 -11.50 -0.27 -0.30
C ALA A 56 -10.11 -0.85 -0.60
N ALA A 57 -9.72 -0.85 -1.89
CA ALA A 57 -8.40 -1.25 -2.33
C ALA A 57 -7.35 -0.18 -1.96
N CYS A 58 -6.13 -0.62 -1.64
CA CYS A 58 -5.01 0.26 -1.35
C CYS A 58 -4.41 0.85 -2.64
N VAL A 59 -3.70 1.97 -2.49
CA VAL A 59 -2.97 2.63 -3.58
C VAL A 59 -1.56 2.93 -3.12
N TYR A 60 -0.56 2.53 -3.91
CA TYR A 60 0.85 2.84 -3.67
C TYR A 60 1.23 4.13 -4.38
N LYS A 61 1.97 5.01 -3.71
CA LYS A 61 2.42 6.30 -4.26
C LYS A 61 3.93 6.31 -4.37
N TYR A 62 4.43 6.52 -5.58
CA TYR A 62 5.86 6.66 -5.85
C TYR A 62 6.12 7.82 -6.81
N ASN A 63 7.02 8.73 -6.44
CA ASN A 63 7.44 9.85 -7.28
C ASN A 63 6.27 10.71 -7.83
N GLY A 64 5.21 10.88 -7.03
CA GLY A 64 4.01 11.62 -7.42
C GLY A 64 3.05 10.88 -8.37
N GLN A 65 3.31 9.61 -8.68
CA GLN A 65 2.38 8.73 -9.38
C GLN A 65 1.71 7.76 -8.39
N GLU A 66 0.48 7.39 -8.70
CA GLU A 66 -0.35 6.47 -7.93
C GLU A 66 -0.50 5.15 -8.71
N TYR A 67 -0.30 4.05 -8.01
CA TYR A 67 -0.31 2.69 -8.54
C TYR A 67 -1.36 1.89 -7.75
N PRO A 68 -2.44 1.41 -8.39
CA PRO A 68 -3.46 0.65 -7.68
C PRO A 68 -2.92 -0.70 -7.21
N ASP A 69 -3.46 -1.21 -6.09
CA ASP A 69 -3.16 -2.56 -5.59
C ASP A 69 -3.85 -3.65 -6.44
N THR A 70 -3.41 -3.74 -7.69
CA THR A 70 -3.78 -4.76 -8.68
C THR A 70 -2.52 -5.34 -9.30
N ASP A 71 -2.62 -6.50 -9.94
CA ASP A 71 -1.47 -7.13 -10.59
C ASP A 71 -0.80 -6.21 -11.64
N GLU A 72 -1.61 -5.49 -12.43
CA GLU A 72 -1.12 -4.51 -13.41
C GLU A 72 -0.48 -3.30 -12.72
N GLY A 73 -1.13 -2.73 -11.71
CA GLY A 73 -0.61 -1.56 -10.99
C GLY A 73 0.69 -1.85 -10.23
N LEU A 74 0.80 -3.03 -9.63
CA LEU A 74 2.03 -3.48 -8.98
C LEU A 74 3.14 -3.83 -9.98
N SER A 75 2.80 -4.30 -11.18
CA SER A 75 3.77 -4.47 -12.27
C SER A 75 4.33 -3.13 -12.73
N ASP A 76 3.47 -2.12 -12.94
CA ASP A 76 3.88 -0.77 -13.32
C ASP A 76 4.73 -0.11 -12.21
N LEU A 77 4.37 -0.34 -10.94
CA LEU A 77 5.16 0.10 -9.79
C LEU A 77 6.53 -0.56 -9.76
N ALA A 78 6.61 -1.86 -10.06
CA ALA A 78 7.86 -2.59 -10.14
C ALA A 78 8.77 -1.99 -11.20
N ASP A 79 8.26 -1.72 -12.39
CA ASP A 79 9.01 -1.09 -13.47
C ASP A 79 9.52 0.31 -13.07
N ALA A 80 8.67 1.12 -12.42
CA ALA A 80 9.04 2.45 -11.93
C ALA A 80 10.14 2.42 -10.84
N LEU A 81 10.13 1.40 -9.99
CA LEU A 81 11.14 1.18 -8.95
C LEU A 81 12.40 0.49 -9.47
N GLY A 82 12.38 -0.04 -10.71
CA GLY A 82 13.43 -0.90 -11.25
C GLY A 82 13.48 -2.28 -10.59
N CYS A 83 12.36 -2.73 -10.03
CA CYS A 83 12.17 -4.03 -9.42
C CYS A 83 11.54 -5.02 -10.40
N THR A 84 11.42 -6.28 -9.99
CA THR A 84 10.59 -7.26 -10.69
C THR A 84 9.37 -7.61 -9.85
N TYR A 85 8.21 -7.71 -10.47
CA TYR A 85 7.01 -8.17 -9.76
C TYR A 85 7.26 -9.59 -9.22
N LYS A 86 7.05 -9.77 -7.91
CA LYS A 86 7.12 -11.09 -7.27
C LYS A 86 5.83 -11.82 -7.60
N SER A 87 5.65 -12.13 -8.87
CA SER A 87 4.64 -13.08 -9.28
C SER A 87 4.79 -14.30 -8.38
N SER A 88 3.68 -14.83 -7.88
CA SER A 88 3.59 -16.14 -7.25
C SER A 88 3.90 -17.24 -8.27
N LEU A 89 5.03 -17.10 -8.96
CA LEU A 89 5.70 -18.14 -9.71
C LEU A 89 5.98 -19.20 -8.66
N VAL A 90 5.02 -20.11 -8.54
CA VAL A 90 5.24 -21.46 -8.07
C VAL A 90 6.54 -21.87 -8.74
N ASP A 91 7.59 -21.99 -7.93
CA ASP A 91 8.91 -22.36 -8.43
C ASP A 91 8.79 -23.68 -9.22
N ASP A 92 9.67 -23.93 -10.18
CA ASP A 92 9.53 -25.12 -11.02
C ASP A 92 9.53 -26.42 -10.19
N GLU A 93 10.22 -26.44 -9.04
CA GLU A 93 10.16 -27.53 -8.07
C GLU A 93 8.77 -27.67 -7.42
N GLN A 94 8.13 -26.54 -7.07
CA GLN A 94 6.78 -26.52 -6.53
C GLN A 94 5.74 -26.92 -7.59
N LYS A 95 5.94 -26.56 -8.86
CA LYS A 95 5.09 -26.99 -9.98
C LYS A 95 5.17 -28.50 -10.16
N GLU A 96 6.37 -29.07 -10.12
CA GLU A 96 6.55 -30.53 -10.18
C GLU A 96 5.85 -31.24 -9.03
N LEU A 97 5.94 -30.72 -7.80
CA LEU A 97 5.25 -31.27 -6.64
C LEU A 97 3.72 -31.22 -6.80
N ILE A 98 3.18 -30.11 -7.30
CA ILE A 98 1.75 -29.97 -7.58
C ILE A 98 1.31 -30.98 -8.64
N ILE A 99 2.05 -31.10 -9.76
CA ILE A 99 1.74 -32.06 -10.82
C ILE A 99 1.76 -33.49 -10.28
N LYS A 100 2.78 -33.86 -9.50
CA LYS A 100 2.90 -35.18 -8.89
C LYS A 100 1.73 -35.50 -7.97
N ASN A 101 1.30 -34.54 -7.15
CA ASN A 101 0.15 -34.70 -6.27
C ASN A 101 -1.16 -34.85 -7.04
N LEU A 102 -1.36 -34.09 -8.12
CA LEU A 102 -2.54 -34.20 -8.98
C LEU A 102 -2.62 -35.56 -9.68
N ILE A 103 -1.48 -36.10 -10.14
CA ILE A 103 -1.41 -37.45 -10.70
C ILE A 103 -1.81 -38.49 -9.65
N ALA A 104 -1.24 -38.41 -8.44
CA ALA A 104 -1.55 -39.34 -7.37
C ALA A 104 -3.04 -39.30 -6.96
N LEU A 105 -3.64 -38.11 -6.93
CA LEU A 105 -5.08 -37.94 -6.66
C LEU A 105 -5.95 -38.55 -7.76
N LYS A 106 -5.60 -38.30 -9.03
CA LYS A 106 -6.28 -38.91 -10.19
C LYS A 106 -6.24 -40.44 -10.12
N ASP A 107 -5.09 -41.02 -9.79
CA ASP A 107 -4.94 -42.47 -9.73
C ASP A 107 -5.69 -43.07 -8.54
N ARG A 108 -5.73 -42.39 -7.38
CA ARG A 108 -6.59 -42.78 -6.26
C ARG A 108 -8.08 -42.73 -6.63
N ALA A 109 -8.52 -41.65 -7.27
CA ALA A 109 -9.92 -41.52 -7.70
C ALA A 109 -10.31 -42.62 -8.70
N ARG A 110 -9.41 -42.97 -9.62
CA ARG A 110 -9.60 -44.08 -10.57
C ARG A 110 -9.69 -45.44 -9.87
N TYR A 111 -8.96 -45.64 -8.77
CA TYR A 111 -9.00 -46.88 -7.99
C TYR A 111 -10.26 -47.01 -7.15
N VAL A 112 -10.81 -45.89 -6.66
CA VAL A 112 -12.03 -45.85 -5.84
C VAL A 112 -13.31 -46.00 -6.68
N LEU A 113 -13.27 -45.61 -7.96
CA LEU A 113 -14.41 -45.71 -8.89
C LEU A 113 -14.48 -47.03 -9.67
N ARG A 114 -13.66 -48.02 -9.31
CA ARG A 114 -13.64 -49.37 -9.90
C ARG A 114 -14.11 -50.39 -8.87
#